data_AF-A0A844Q3P9-F1
#
_entry.id   AF-A0A844Q3P9-F1
#
_cell.length_a   1.000
_cell.length_b   1.000
_cell.length_c   1.000
_cell.angle_alpha   90.00
_cell.angle_beta   90.00
_cell.angle_gamma   90.00
#
_symmetry.space_group_name_H-M   'P 1'
#
loop_
_entity.id
_entity.type
_entity.pdbx_description
1 polymer ?
#
loop_
_entity_poly.entity_id
_entity_poly.type
_entity_poly.pdbx_seq_one_letter_code
_entity_poly.pdbx_strand_id
1 'polypeptide(L)' 'MKELTLDSKEFKRVLNNLHLENLSLTLDMQEKLLDLLNAKTSITSTLIKDLLRYGKLQEKR' A
#
# COMPACT_ATOMS: atom_id res chain seq x y z
N MET A 1 5.74 0.49 19.98
CA MET A 1 5.97 -0.25 18.72
C MET A 1 6.59 0.73 17.74
N LYS A 2 7.54 0.31 16.90
CA LYS A 2 8.19 1.22 15.96
C LYS A 2 7.20 1.55 14.83
N GLU A 3 7.05 2.83 14.53
CA GLU A 3 6.35 3.29 13.33
C GLU A 3 7.09 2.75 12.09
N LEU A 4 6.35 2.16 11.18
CA LEU A 4 6.82 1.75 9.88
C LEU A 4 7.07 3.01 9.05
N THR A 5 8.16 2.98 8.30
CA THR A 5 8.51 3.98 7.29
C THR A 5 8.34 3.38 5.89
N LEU A 6 8.39 4.21 4.85
CA LEU A 6 8.45 3.75 3.44
C LEU A 6 9.63 2.77 3.20
N ASP A 7 10.66 2.85 4.03
CA ASP A 7 11.82 1.96 3.96
C ASP A 7 11.69 0.66 4.73
N SER A 8 10.64 0.50 5.53
CA SER A 8 10.41 -0.70 6.32
C SER A 8 10.23 -1.93 5.43
N LYS A 9 10.72 -3.08 5.92
CA LYS A 9 10.65 -4.34 5.19
C LYS A 9 9.20 -4.75 4.96
N GLU A 10 8.33 -4.49 5.93
CA GLU A 10 6.91 -4.75 5.89
C GLU A 10 6.23 -3.93 4.78
N PHE A 11 6.51 -2.63 4.70
CA PHE A 11 5.95 -1.76 3.66
C PHE A 11 6.43 -2.19 2.27
N LYS A 12 7.74 -2.42 2.11
CA LYS A 12 8.32 -2.92 0.85
C LYS A 12 7.72 -4.25 0.41
N ARG A 13 7.38 -5.15 1.36
CA ARG A 13 6.70 -6.41 1.05
C ARG A 13 5.30 -6.18 0.49
N VAL A 14 4.54 -5.24 1.04
CA VAL A 14 3.20 -4.91 0.52
C VAL A 14 3.30 -4.33 -0.89
N LEU A 15 4.23 -3.39 -1.13
CA LEU A 15 4.46 -2.84 -2.46
C LEU A 15 4.89 -3.91 -3.48
N ASN A 16 5.76 -4.85 -3.08
CA ASN A 16 6.18 -5.93 -3.93
C ASN A 16 5.01 -6.86 -4.32
N ASN A 17 4.13 -7.17 -3.37
CA ASN A 17 2.95 -7.98 -3.66
C ASN A 17 2.01 -7.29 -4.65
N LEU A 18 1.84 -5.97 -4.52
CA LEU A 18 1.07 -5.19 -5.49
C LEU A 18 1.73 -5.20 -6.87
N HIS A 19 3.06 -5.07 -6.91
CA HIS A 19 3.79 -5.14 -8.16
C HIS A 19 3.62 -6.49 -8.88
N LEU A 20 3.60 -7.60 -8.13
CA LEU A 20 3.31 -8.94 -8.67
C LEU A 20 1.87 -9.06 -9.21
N GLU A 21 0.94 -8.27 -8.68
CA GLU A 21 -0.43 -8.14 -9.20
C GLU A 21 -0.56 -7.08 -10.32
N ASN A 22 0.55 -6.56 -10.87
CA ASN A 22 0.59 -5.46 -11.85
C ASN A 22 -0.04 -4.14 -11.36
N LEU A 23 -0.05 -3.94 -10.05
CA LEU A 23 -0.59 -2.74 -9.41
C LEU A 23 0.57 -1.87 -8.91
N SER A 24 0.44 -0.56 -9.14
CA SER A 24 1.34 0.45 -8.60
C SER A 24 0.56 1.53 -7.88
N LEU A 25 1.10 1.97 -6.74
CA LEU A 25 0.55 3.05 -5.95
C LEU A 25 1.30 4.35 -6.25
N THR A 26 0.56 5.45 -6.39
CA THR A 26 1.15 6.81 -6.39
C THR A 26 1.71 7.14 -5.00
N LEU A 27 2.58 8.16 -4.91
CA LEU A 27 3.17 8.61 -3.64
C LEU A 27 2.11 8.91 -2.56
N ASP A 28 1.07 9.67 -2.89
CA ASP A 28 -0.07 9.94 -1.98
C ASP A 28 -0.73 8.66 -1.43
N MET A 29 -0.83 7.61 -2.26
CA MET A 29 -1.45 6.35 -1.85
C MET A 29 -0.49 5.50 -1.02
N GLN A 30 0.81 5.60 -1.27
CA GLN A 30 1.85 4.97 -0.46
C GLN A 30 1.86 5.55 0.96
N GLU A 31 1.71 6.87 1.10
CA GLU A 31 1.60 7.54 2.41
C GLU A 31 0.34 7.09 3.17
N LYS A 32 -0.83 7.07 2.51
CA LYS A 32 -2.07 6.56 3.14
C LYS A 32 -1.98 5.10 3.55
N LEU A 33 -1.34 4.26 2.73
CA LEU A 33 -1.11 2.86 3.05
C LEU A 33 -0.18 2.73 4.28
N LEU A 34 0.84 3.59 4.37
CA LEU A 34 1.76 3.63 5.50
C LEU A 34 1.03 4.02 6.80
N ASP A 35 0.14 5.02 6.75
CA ASP A 35 -0.70 5.41 7.88
C ASP A 35 -1.58 4.26 8.35
N LEU A 36 -2.18 3.52 7.42
CA LEU A 36 -3.02 2.35 7.74
C LEU A 36 -2.23 1.19 8.37
N LEU A 37 -1.00 0.97 7.89
CA LEU A 37 -0.08 0.00 8.48
C LEU A 37 0.32 0.40 9.91
N ASN A 38 0.62 1.69 10.12
CA ASN A 38 0.95 2.24 11.43
C ASN A 38 -0.25 2.22 12.39
N ALA A 39 -1.46 2.37 11.88
CA ALA A 39 -2.70 2.24 12.63
C ALA A 39 -3.02 0.79 13.08
N LYS A 40 -2.15 -0.19 12.78
CA LYS A 40 -2.35 -1.63 13.00
C LYS A 40 -3.60 -2.20 12.33
N THR A 41 -4.08 -1.52 11.28
CA THR A 41 -5.18 -2.06 10.50
C THR A 41 -4.67 -3.30 9.78
N SER A 42 -5.42 -4.39 9.84
CA SER A 42 -5.04 -5.61 9.11
C SER A 42 -5.12 -5.31 7.62
N ILE A 43 -3.96 -5.18 6.97
CA ILE A 43 -3.89 -4.93 5.54
C ILE A 43 -4.21 -6.23 4.81
N THR A 44 -5.42 -6.29 4.29
CA THR A 44 -5.90 -7.38 3.43
C THR A 44 -5.84 -6.97 1.96
N SER A 45 -5.77 -7.96 1.06
CA SER A 45 -5.85 -7.71 -0.39
C SER A 45 -7.12 -6.90 -0.74
N THR A 46 -8.23 -7.16 -0.06
CA THR A 46 -9.49 -6.42 -0.22
C THR A 46 -9.35 -4.95 0.16
N LEU A 47 -8.73 -4.64 1.30
CA LEU A 47 -8.51 -3.26 1.75
C LEU A 47 -7.64 -2.48 0.76
N ILE A 48 -6.60 -3.11 0.21
CA ILE A 48 -5.74 -2.47 -0.79
C ILE A 48 -6.51 -2.28 -2.10
N LYS A 49 -7.30 -3.26 -2.53
CA LYS A 49 -8.16 -3.13 -3.72
C LYS A 49 -9.18 -2.01 -3.55
N ASP A 50 -9.76 -1.85 -2.37
CA ASP A 50 -10.66 -0.74 -2.08
C ASP A 50 -9.91 0.60 -2.11
N LEU A 51 -8.74 0.71 -1.48
CA LEU A 51 -7.89 1.90 -1.57
C LEU A 51 -7.52 2.25 -3.02
N LEU A 52 -7.22 1.24 -3.83
CA LEU A 52 -6.95 1.37 -5.26
C LEU A 52 -8.17 1.84 -6.06
N ARG A 53 -9.37 1.38 -5.68
CA ARG A 53 -10.62 1.71 -6.36
C ARG A 53 -11.11 3.12 -6.02
N TYR A 54 -10.90 3.57 -4.79
CA TYR A 54 -11.29 4.90 -4.33
C TYR A 54 -10.22 5.97 -4.58
N GLY A 55 -8.93 5.59 -4.60
CA GLY A 55 -7.82 6.46 -4.92
C GLY A 55 -7.32 6.22 -6.34
N LYS A 56 -7.81 7.00 -7.31
CA LYS A 56 -7.33 7.14 -8.70
C LYS A 56 -6.08 6.31 -9.06
N LEU A 57 -6.30 5.09 -9.56
CA LEU A 57 -5.28 4.19 -10.10
C LEU A 57 -4.48 4.83 -11.25
N GLN A 58 -3.15 4.60 -11.24
CA GLN A 58 -2.37 4.57 -12.48
C GLN A 58 -2.08 3.11 -12.81
N GLU A 59 -2.78 2.60 -13.82
CA GLU A 59 -2.46 1.33 -14.44
C GLU A 59 -1.10 1.46 -15.12
N LYS A 60 -0.16 0.58 -14.78
CA LYS A 60 1.18 0.57 -15.37
C LYS A 60 1.04 0.04 -16.80
N ARG A 61 0.81 0.94 -17.76
CA ARG A 61 0.85 0.64 -19.20
C ARG A 61 2.26 0.35 -19.67
#